data_AF-A0A7V8TVM7-F1
#
_entry.id   AF-A0A7V8TVM7-F1
#
_cell.length_a   1.000
_cell.length_b   1.000
_cell.length_c   1.000
_cell.angle_alpha   90.00
_cell.angle_beta   90.00
_cell.angle_gamma   90.00
#
_symmetry.space_group_name_H-M   'P 1'
#
loop_
_entity.id
_entity.type
_entity.pdbx_description
1 polymer ?
#
loop_
_entity_poly.entity_id
_entity_poly.type
_entity_poly.pdbx_seq_one_letter_code
_entity_poly.pdbx_strand_id
1 'polypeptide(L)'
;MSMRRKTITLTEHQDGWVKGQIESGHFSNDSEYIRYLIRRDQQAQERLATLKQALAEGESSGKPKPFDRSAIKAAGRKRMKTAD
;
A
#
# COMPACT_ATOMS: atom_id res chain seq x y z
N MET A 1 -15.19 -11.35 -14.06
CA MET A 1 -14.20 -12.33 -13.55
C MET A 1 -14.94 -13.49 -12.90
N SER A 2 -14.48 -14.73 -13.05
CA SER A 2 -15.10 -15.88 -12.39
C SER A 2 -14.61 -16.00 -10.94
N MET A 3 -15.54 -16.22 -10.00
CA MET A 3 -15.19 -16.49 -8.60
C MET A 3 -14.95 -17.99 -8.43
N ARG A 4 -13.83 -18.37 -7.81
CA ARG A 4 -13.51 -19.76 -7.46
C ARG A 4 -13.70 -19.95 -5.95
N ARG A 5 -14.51 -20.93 -5.56
CA ARG A 5 -14.70 -21.30 -4.15
C ARG A 5 -13.45 -22.01 -3.63
N LYS A 6 -13.01 -21.64 -2.43
CA LYS A 6 -11.94 -22.32 -1.67
C LYS A 6 -12.47 -22.66 -0.28
N THR A 7 -12.13 -23.84 0.21
CA THR A 7 -12.35 -24.22 1.62
C THR A 7 -11.12 -23.79 2.40
N ILE A 8 -11.33 -23.07 3.51
CA ILE A 8 -10.27 -22.60 4.41
C ILE A 8 -10.59 -23.09 5.82
N THR A 9 -9.56 -23.47 6.57
CA THR A 9 -9.69 -23.81 8.00
C THR A 9 -9.17 -22.64 8.81
N LEU A 10 -9.95 -22.21 9.80
CA LEU A 10 -9.59 -21.15 10.72
C LEU A 10 -9.49 -21.71 12.13
N THR A 11 -8.66 -21.09 12.96
CA THR A 11 -8.71 -21.35 14.40
C THR A 11 -9.98 -20.77 15.00
N GLU A 12 -10.40 -21.26 16.16
CA GLU A 12 -11.58 -20.73 16.87
C GLU A 12 -11.47 -19.22 17.13
N HIS A 13 -10.27 -18.74 17.49
CA HIS A 13 -10.01 -17.31 17.68
C HIS A 13 -10.16 -16.51 16.37
N GLN A 14 -9.71 -17.05 15.24
CA GLN A 14 -9.86 -16.38 13.93
C GLN A 14 -11.32 -16.35 13.47
N ASP A 15 -12.07 -17.43 13.70
CA ASP A 15 -13.50 -17.50 13.42
C ASP A 15 -14.28 -16.47 14.27
N GLY A 16 -14.01 -16.40 15.58
CA GLY A 16 -14.60 -15.40 16.47
C GLY A 16 -14.29 -13.97 16.01
N TRP A 17 -13.06 -13.70 15.55
CA TRP A 17 -12.71 -12.41 14.97
C TRP A 17 -13.53 -12.10 13.71
N VAL A 18 -13.63 -13.04 12.77
CA VAL A 18 -14.39 -12.87 11.52
C VAL A 18 -15.86 -12.58 11.81
N LYS A 19 -16.46 -13.34 12.74
CA LYS A 19 -17.85 -13.11 13.18
C LYS A 19 -18.05 -11.72 13.76
N GLY A 20 -17.15 -11.26 14.64
CA GLY A 20 -17.22 -9.90 15.18
C GLY A 20 -17.16 -8.82 14.10
N GLN A 21 -16.40 -9.04 13.01
CA GLN A 21 -16.38 -8.11 11.88
C GLN A 21 -17.70 -8.09 11.11
N ILE A 22 -18.37 -9.24 10.97
CA ILE A 22 -19.68 -9.34 10.32
C ILE A 22 -20.77 -8.70 11.19
N GLU A 23 -20.78 -9.00 12.48
CA GLU A 23 -21.72 -8.44 13.46
C GLU A 23 -21.63 -6.92 13.58
N SER A 24 -20.44 -6.35 13.37
CA SER A 24 -20.24 -4.89 13.30
C SER A 24 -20.91 -4.22 12.09
N GLY A 25 -21.44 -4.99 11.14
CA GLY A 25 -22.17 -4.52 9.97
C GLY A 25 -21.29 -4.10 8.78
N HIS A 26 -19.95 -4.16 8.91
CA HIS A 26 -19.03 -3.80 7.83
C HIS A 26 -18.97 -4.83 6.70
N PHE A 27 -19.34 -6.09 6.98
CA PHE A 27 -19.29 -7.19 6.03
C PHE A 27 -20.52 -8.07 6.17
N SER A 28 -21.02 -8.60 5.06
CA SER A 28 -22.22 -9.46 5.02
C SER A 28 -21.93 -10.93 5.31
N ASN A 29 -20.69 -11.39 5.08
CA ASN A 29 -20.27 -12.78 5.26
C ASN A 29 -18.74 -12.94 5.31
N ASP A 30 -18.30 -14.12 5.72
CA ASP A 30 -16.89 -14.50 5.84
C ASP A 30 -16.12 -14.31 4.52
N SER A 31 -16.69 -14.75 3.40
CA SER A 31 -16.03 -14.68 2.10
C SER A 31 -15.80 -13.24 1.64
N GLU A 32 -16.65 -12.30 2.04
CA GLU A 32 -16.46 -10.88 1.80
C GLU A 32 -15.30 -10.33 2.63
N TYR A 33 -15.27 -10.63 3.93
CA TYR A 33 -14.20 -10.19 4.82
C TYR A 33 -12.84 -10.77 4.42
N ILE A 34 -12.76 -12.06 4.09
CA ILE A 34 -11.53 -12.70 3.61
C ILE A 34 -11.04 -12.07 2.30
N ARG A 35 -11.95 -11.77 1.35
CA ARG A 35 -11.56 -11.06 0.12
C ARG A 35 -11.07 -9.64 0.41
N TYR A 36 -11.68 -8.95 1.38
CA TYR A 36 -11.19 -7.63 1.83
C TYR A 36 -9.76 -7.73 2.37
N LEU A 37 -9.47 -8.71 3.24
CA LEU A 37 -8.12 -8.94 3.77
C LEU A 37 -7.09 -9.21 2.66
N ILE A 38 -7.43 -10.05 1.69
CA ILE A 38 -6.56 -10.33 0.54
C ILE A 38 -6.24 -9.06 -0.24
N ARG A 39 -7.24 -8.21 -0.52
CA ARG A 39 -7.00 -6.93 -1.22
C ARG A 39 -6.12 -5.99 -0.40
N ARG A 40 -6.34 -5.93 0.91
CA ARG A 40 -5.54 -5.10 1.82
C ARG A 40 -4.07 -5.55 1.85
N ASP A 41 -3.83 -6.86 1.86
CA ASP A 41 -2.49 -7.44 1.78
C ASP A 41 -1.82 -7.12 0.44
N GLN A 42 -2.52 -7.33 -0.69
CA GLN A 42 -2.02 -6.97 -2.03
C GLN A 42 -1.61 -5.50 -2.11
N GLN A 43 -2.47 -4.58 -1.64
CA GLN A 43 -2.16 -3.15 -1.62
C GLN A 43 -0.96 -2.82 -0.72
N ALA A 44 -0.78 -3.54 0.40
CA ALA A 44 0.38 -3.35 1.26
C ALA A 44 1.68 -3.81 0.58
N GLN A 45 1.63 -4.96 -0.11
CA GLN A 45 2.75 -5.50 -0.87
C GLN A 45 3.12 -4.58 -2.04
N GLU A 46 2.13 -4.05 -2.77
CA GLU A 46 2.36 -3.07 -3.83
C GLU A 46 3.05 -1.81 -3.30
N ARG A 47 2.55 -1.21 -2.21
CA ARG A 47 3.19 -0.04 -1.59
C ARG A 47 4.63 -0.33 -1.16
N LEU A 48 4.89 -1.50 -0.59
CA LEU A 48 6.23 -1.90 -0.19
C LEU A 48 7.16 -2.08 -1.40
N ALA A 49 6.66 -2.68 -2.49
CA ALA A 49 7.41 -2.84 -3.72
C ALA A 49 7.77 -1.48 -4.33
N THR A 50 6.81 -0.54 -4.41
CA THR A 50 7.05 0.83 -4.87
C THR A 50 8.09 1.54 -4.02
N LEU A 51 8.02 1.42 -2.69
CA LEU A 51 9.02 2.03 -1.79
C LEU A 51 10.42 1.46 -2.04
N LYS A 52 10.54 0.13 -2.14
CA LYS A 52 11.82 -0.54 -2.42
C LYS A 52 12.41 -0.10 -3.75
N GLN A 53 11.58 0.04 -4.78
CA GLN A 53 12.01 0.52 -6.08
C GLN A 53 12.51 1.97 -5.99
N ALA A 54 11.76 2.88 -5.33
CA ALA A 54 12.18 4.27 -5.16
C ALA A 54 13.48 4.40 -4.37
N LEU A 55 13.71 3.52 -3.38
CA LEU A 55 14.98 3.46 -2.65
C LEU A 55 16.13 3.03 -3.56
N ALA A 56 15.95 1.95 -4.35
CA ALA A 56 16.97 1.49 -5.29
C ALA A 56 17.30 2.54 -6.36
N GLU A 57 16.29 3.25 -6.88
CA GLU A 57 16.48 4.39 -7.78
C GLU A 57 17.25 5.52 -7.10
N GLY A 58 16.95 5.82 -5.83
CA GLY A 58 17.70 6.80 -5.03
C GLY A 58 19.17 6.40 -4.81
N GLU A 59 19.43 5.15 -4.45
CA GLU A 59 20.78 4.62 -4.23
C GLU A 59 21.62 4.59 -5.50
N SER A 60 20.99 4.30 -6.65
CA SER A 60 21.63 4.32 -7.96
C SER A 60 21.75 5.73 -8.58
N SER A 61 21.11 6.75 -7.99
CA SER A 61 21.11 8.14 -8.51
C SER A 61 22.46 8.88 -8.40
N GLY A 62 23.47 8.22 -7.84
CA GLY A 62 24.83 8.73 -7.71
C GLY A 62 25.19 9.11 -6.28
N LYS A 63 26.32 9.80 -6.11
CA LYS A 63 26.82 10.15 -4.77
C LYS A 63 25.92 11.17 -4.08
N PRO A 64 25.61 10.98 -2.78
CA PRO A 64 24.84 11.96 -2.02
C PRO A 64 25.59 13.30 -1.94
N LYS A 65 24.83 14.40 -1.96
CA LYS A 65 25.34 15.77 -1.85
C LYS A 65 24.79 16.42 -0.59
N PRO A 66 25.46 17.45 -0.04
CA PRO A 66 24.92 18.23 1.08
C PRO A 66 23.51 18.76 0.80
N PHE A 67 22.63 18.68 1.79
CA PHE A 67 21.23 19.08 1.65
C PHE A 67 21.06 20.59 1.88
N ASP A 68 20.58 21.32 0.86
CA ASP A 68 20.19 22.74 0.97
C ASP A 68 18.75 22.94 0.51
N ARG A 69 17.86 23.08 1.49
CA ARG A 69 16.43 23.31 1.27
C ARG A 69 16.14 24.63 0.53
N SER A 70 16.92 25.68 0.75
CA SER A 70 16.71 26.99 0.15
C SER A 70 17.03 26.98 -1.35
N ALA A 71 18.16 26.37 -1.71
CA ALA A 71 18.59 26.17 -3.09
C ALA A 71 17.60 25.27 -3.87
N ILE A 72 17.14 24.17 -3.26
CA ILE A 72 16.13 23.27 -3.87
C ILE A 72 14.84 24.04 -4.20
N LYS A 73 14.31 24.83 -3.25
CA LYS A 73 13.10 25.63 -3.48
C LYS A 73 13.29 26.68 -4.57
N ALA A 74 14.44 27.35 -4.60
CA ALA A 74 14.75 28.34 -5.63
C ALA A 74 14.84 27.71 -7.01
N ALA A 75 15.50 26.55 -7.14
CA ALA A 75 15.59 25.79 -8.39
C ALA A 75 14.21 25.32 -8.86
N GLY A 76 13.35 24.80 -7.97
CA GLY A 76 11.98 24.41 -8.29
C GLY A 76 11.14 25.56 -8.84
N ARG A 77 11.18 26.73 -8.18
CA ARG A 77 10.46 27.93 -8.65
C ARG A 77 10.95 28.43 -10.02
N LYS A 78 12.26 28.34 -10.30
CA LYS A 78 12.81 28.68 -11.61
C LYS A 78 12.25 27.76 -12.69
N ARG A 79 12.23 26.44 -12.44
CA ARG A 79 11.71 25.44 -13.40
C ARG A 79 10.23 25.67 -13.76
N MET A 80 9.40 26.03 -12.77
CA MET A 80 7.99 26.33 -13.02
C MET A 80 7.79 27.57 -13.91
N LYS A 81 8.57 28.64 -13.68
CA LYS A 81 8.47 29.89 -14.47
C LYS A 81 8.96 29.77 -15.92
N THR A 82 9.81 28.77 -16.22
CA THR A 82 10.29 28.48 -17.58
C THR A 82 9.41 27.49 -18.34
N ALA A 83 8.40 26.91 -17.69
CA ALA A 83 7.46 25.98 -18.31
C ALA A 83 6.16 26.68 -18.78
N ASP A 84 6.02 27.98 -18.47
CA ASP A 84 5.03 28.91 -19.03
C ASP A 84 5.66 29.67 -20.21
#